data_AF-A0A2N0QK05-F1
#
_entry.id   AF-A0A2N0QK05-F1
#
_cell.length_a   1.000
_cell.length_b   1.000
_cell.length_c   1.000
_cell.angle_alpha   90.00
_cell.angle_beta   90.00
_cell.angle_gamma   90.00
#
_symmetry.space_group_name_H-M   'P 1'
#
loop_
_entity.id
_entity.type
_entity.pdbx_description
1 polymer ?
#
loop_
_entity_poly.entity_id
_entity_poly.type
_entity_poly.pdbx_seq_one_letter_code
_entity_poly.pdbx_strand_id
1 'polypeptide(L)'
;MADLEELGFLEKTHTSSGRVPSEKGYRFYVDHLLQPKTMPIKDIGLIQSLFKSQMIEIEQLIRESANILSDLTSYTTILLGPNVGKHRVKKFQIVPLTDQAAVAIIVTDNGHVENRTITLPKGFDASDIEKTVNILNERLAGVPLLELQTKLEFEALEVLRQHIKTGDSFYQSLNQMLSVEKESEIYFACKLNMLNQPEFHDLNKVRMLMDLMDKKSQQWKAVA
;
A
#
# COMPACT_ATOMS: atom_id res chain seq x y z
N MET A 1 15.11 -31.84 -30.12
CA MET A 1 14.20 -30.71 -30.44
C MET A 1 12.79 -31.19 -30.71
N ALA A 2 12.58 -32.23 -31.53
CA ALA A 2 11.24 -32.82 -31.75
C ALA A 2 10.61 -33.32 -30.43
N ASP A 3 11.37 -34.03 -29.59
CA ASP A 3 10.87 -34.51 -28.29
C ASP A 3 10.46 -33.36 -27.36
N LEU A 4 11.17 -32.24 -27.36
CA LEU A 4 10.81 -31.07 -26.54
C LEU A 4 9.54 -30.37 -27.06
N GLU A 5 9.28 -30.44 -28.37
CA GLU A 5 8.04 -29.95 -28.99
C GLU A 5 6.88 -30.90 -28.65
N GLU A 6 7.08 -32.21 -28.74
CA GLU A 6 6.10 -33.24 -28.37
C GLU A 6 5.76 -33.22 -26.87
N LEU A 7 6.76 -32.96 -26.02
CA LEU A 7 6.58 -32.80 -24.58
C LEU A 7 6.03 -31.41 -24.19
N GLY A 8 5.81 -30.52 -25.16
CA GLY A 8 5.19 -29.21 -24.98
C GLY A 8 6.08 -28.14 -24.34
N PHE A 9 7.41 -28.31 -24.34
CA PHE A 9 8.38 -27.31 -23.87
C PHE A 9 8.77 -26.30 -24.96
N LEU A 10 8.56 -26.62 -26.23
CA LEU A 10 8.81 -25.73 -27.37
C LEU A 10 7.56 -25.57 -28.22
N GLU A 11 7.35 -24.38 -28.77
CA GLU A 11 6.24 -24.05 -29.66
C GLU A 11 6.71 -23.37 -30.94
N LYS A 12 5.88 -23.47 -32.00
CA LYS A 12 6.12 -22.84 -33.30
C LYS A 12 5.44 -21.48 -33.33
N THR A 13 6.19 -20.42 -33.60
CA THR A 13 5.64 -19.06 -33.75
C THR A 13 4.96 -18.87 -35.10
N HIS A 14 5.52 -19.44 -36.17
CA HIS A 14 4.90 -19.53 -37.51
C HIS A 14 5.34 -20.81 -38.24
N THR A 15 4.62 -21.19 -39.29
CA THR A 15 4.79 -22.44 -40.06
C THR A 15 6.20 -22.65 -40.63
N SER A 16 6.98 -21.58 -40.80
CA SER A 16 8.35 -21.60 -41.34
C SER A 16 9.41 -21.02 -40.37
N SER A 17 9.05 -20.71 -39.13
CA SER A 17 9.95 -20.05 -38.17
C SER A 17 10.55 -21.04 -37.17
N GLY A 18 11.66 -20.63 -36.54
CA GLY A 18 12.30 -21.38 -35.45
C GLY A 18 11.37 -21.66 -34.27
N ARG A 19 11.85 -22.47 -33.32
CA ARG A 19 11.10 -22.84 -32.11
C ARG A 19 11.41 -21.86 -30.98
N VAL A 20 10.39 -21.46 -30.24
CA VAL A 20 10.55 -20.68 -29.00
C VAL A 20 10.11 -21.52 -27.80
N PRO A 21 10.62 -21.26 -26.59
CA PRO A 21 10.13 -21.94 -25.40
C PRO A 21 8.67 -21.58 -25.15
N SER A 22 7.85 -22.59 -24.86
CA SER A 22 6.51 -22.38 -24.31
C SER A 22 6.61 -21.89 -22.86
N GLU A 23 5.48 -21.54 -22.23
CA GLU A 23 5.44 -21.24 -20.79
C GLU A 23 6.06 -22.37 -19.95
N LYS A 24 5.75 -23.63 -20.29
CA LYS A 24 6.32 -24.82 -19.65
C LYS A 24 7.84 -24.91 -19.90
N GLY A 25 8.29 -24.57 -21.11
CA GLY A 25 9.69 -24.45 -21.49
C GLY A 25 10.45 -23.45 -20.63
N TYR A 26 9.93 -22.23 -20.53
CA TYR A 26 10.49 -21.16 -19.72
C TYR A 26 10.53 -21.53 -18.23
N ARG A 27 9.44 -22.10 -17.69
CA ARG A 27 9.38 -22.55 -16.30
C ARG A 27 10.47 -23.59 -15.99
N PHE A 28 10.62 -24.59 -16.86
CA PHE A 28 11.65 -25.61 -16.68
C PHE A 28 13.06 -25.01 -16.69
N TYR A 29 13.34 -24.07 -17.59
CA TYR A 29 14.61 -23.36 -17.63
C TYR A 29 14.89 -22.60 -16.33
N VAL A 30 13.90 -21.84 -15.83
CA VAL A 30 14.03 -21.11 -14.56
C VAL A 30 14.27 -22.06 -13.39
N ASP A 31 13.52 -23.15 -13.30
CA ASP A 31 13.53 -24.04 -12.15
C ASP A 31 14.77 -24.96 -12.09
N HIS A 32 15.35 -25.32 -13.25
CA HIS A 32 16.38 -26.36 -13.33
C HIS A 32 17.70 -25.93 -13.97
N LEU A 33 17.70 -24.90 -14.81
CA LEU A 33 18.86 -24.54 -15.64
C LEU A 33 19.43 -23.16 -15.30
N LEU A 34 18.63 -22.27 -14.73
CA LEU A 34 19.05 -20.93 -14.35
C LEU A 34 19.89 -20.99 -13.06
N GLN A 35 21.17 -20.66 -13.16
CA GLN A 35 22.03 -20.46 -12.00
C GLN A 35 21.98 -19.00 -11.55
N PRO A 36 21.84 -18.71 -10.24
CA PRO A 36 21.88 -17.34 -9.75
C PRO A 36 23.22 -16.69 -10.09
N LYS A 37 23.20 -15.60 -10.86
CA LYS A 37 24.39 -14.77 -11.05
C LYS A 37 24.69 -14.01 -9.76
N THR A 38 25.97 -13.84 -9.46
CA THR A 38 26.40 -12.95 -8.39
C THR A 38 26.12 -11.50 -8.76
N MET A 39 25.52 -10.76 -7.82
CA MET A 39 25.19 -9.35 -8.02
C MET A 39 26.46 -8.49 -7.95
N PRO A 40 26.63 -7.48 -8.82
CA PRO A 40 27.73 -6.53 -8.73
C PRO A 40 27.79 -5.82 -7.37
N ILE A 41 29.01 -5.61 -6.85
CA ILE A 41 29.24 -4.95 -5.54
C ILE A 41 28.59 -3.55 -5.48
N LYS A 42 28.55 -2.83 -6.61
CA LYS A 42 27.91 -1.51 -6.70
C LYS A 42 26.41 -1.59 -6.35
N ASP A 43 25.73 -2.63 -6.82
CA ASP A 43 24.28 -2.80 -6.66
C ASP A 43 23.96 -3.20 -5.23
N ILE A 44 24.82 -4.01 -4.61
CA ILE A 44 24.78 -4.32 -3.17
C ILE A 44 24.93 -3.03 -2.35
N GLY A 45 25.88 -2.16 -2.72
CA GLY A 45 26.09 -0.86 -2.06
C GLY A 45 24.87 0.06 -2.15
N LEU A 46 24.22 0.10 -3.32
CA LEU A 46 22.98 0.85 -3.54
C LEU A 46 21.87 0.37 -2.60
N ILE A 47 21.64 -0.95 -2.52
CA ILE A 47 20.63 -1.54 -1.62
C ILE A 47 20.95 -1.21 -0.15
N GLN A 48 22.20 -1.38 0.26
CA GLN A 48 22.62 -1.11 1.65
C GLN A 48 22.48 0.36 2.04
N SER A 49 22.56 1.29 1.08
CA SER A 49 22.45 2.73 1.36
C SER A 49 21.06 3.13 1.86
N LEU A 50 20.00 2.44 1.40
CA LEU A 50 18.61 2.69 1.83
C LEU A 50 18.43 2.52 3.35
N PHE A 51 19.03 1.47 3.90
CA PHE A 51 18.84 1.09 5.29
C PHE A 51 19.73 1.87 6.27
N LYS A 52 20.63 2.74 5.78
CA LYS A 52 21.50 3.56 6.63
C LYS A 52 20.83 4.84 7.13
N SER A 53 19.70 5.24 6.55
CA SER A 53 18.94 6.40 7.01
C SER A 53 18.06 6.02 8.20
N GLN A 54 18.38 6.54 9.39
CA GLN A 54 17.67 6.23 10.65
C GLN A 54 16.28 6.88 10.78
N MET A 55 15.87 7.74 9.84
CA MET A 55 14.67 8.57 9.92
C MET A 55 13.84 8.52 8.62
N ILE A 56 13.61 7.33 8.06
CA ILE A 56 12.72 7.16 6.90
C ILE A 56 11.43 6.47 7.37
N GLU A 57 10.29 7.07 7.02
CA GLU A 57 8.97 6.47 7.20
C GLU A 57 8.88 5.15 6.42
N ILE A 58 8.28 4.11 6.99
CA ILE A 58 8.24 2.76 6.39
C ILE A 58 7.70 2.79 4.96
N GLU A 59 6.70 3.62 4.68
CA GLU A 59 6.16 3.76 3.33
C GLU A 59 7.18 4.32 2.33
N GLN A 60 7.96 5.32 2.75
CA GLN A 60 9.00 5.87 1.90
C GLN A 60 10.09 4.84 1.62
N LEU A 61 10.50 4.04 2.62
CA LEU A 61 11.45 2.95 2.44
C LEU A 61 10.93 1.90 1.43
N ILE A 62 9.63 1.58 1.50
CA ILE A 62 8.98 0.66 0.56
C ILE A 62 9.00 1.23 -0.86
N ARG A 63 8.65 2.51 -1.03
CA ARG A 63 8.68 3.20 -2.34
C ARG A 63 10.08 3.25 -2.93
N GLU A 64 11.09 3.59 -2.14
CA GLU A 64 12.49 3.63 -2.59
C GLU A 64 13.02 2.24 -2.97
N SER A 65 12.63 1.20 -2.23
CA SER A 65 12.94 -0.20 -2.57
C SER A 65 12.35 -0.60 -3.92
N ALA A 66 11.12 -0.17 -4.23
CA ALA A 66 10.46 -0.42 -5.51
C ALA A 66 11.23 0.19 -6.69
N ASN A 67 11.69 1.44 -6.52
CA ASN A 67 12.44 2.16 -7.54
C ASN A 67 13.80 1.50 -7.80
N ILE A 68 14.54 1.14 -6.74
CA ILE A 68 15.83 0.44 -6.89
C ILE A 68 15.65 -0.91 -7.57
N LEU A 69 14.61 -1.68 -7.21
CA LEU A 69 14.33 -2.95 -7.88
C LEU A 69 14.03 -2.73 -9.37
N SER A 70 13.28 -1.68 -9.70
CA SER A 70 12.98 -1.32 -11.07
C SER A 70 14.24 -0.94 -11.86
N ASP A 71 15.12 -0.13 -11.27
CA ASP A 71 16.38 0.31 -11.90
C ASP A 71 17.33 -0.87 -12.13
N LEU A 72 17.46 -1.77 -11.16
CA LEU A 72 18.32 -2.95 -11.26
C LEU A 72 17.83 -3.96 -12.30
N THR A 73 16.53 -4.03 -12.53
CA THR A 73 15.93 -5.05 -13.41
C THR A 73 15.44 -4.50 -14.75
N SER A 74 15.35 -3.17 -14.90
CA SER A 74 14.71 -2.50 -16.03
C SER A 74 13.24 -2.91 -16.25
N TYR A 75 12.57 -3.42 -15.21
CA TYR A 75 11.16 -3.82 -15.25
C TYR A 75 10.28 -2.89 -14.41
N THR A 76 9.00 -2.78 -14.77
CA THR A 76 8.00 -2.17 -13.91
C THR A 76 7.88 -2.97 -12.61
N THR A 77 7.99 -2.31 -11.46
CA THR A 77 7.84 -2.96 -10.16
C THR A 77 6.48 -2.62 -9.57
N ILE A 78 5.78 -3.63 -9.09
CA ILE A 78 4.47 -3.50 -8.41
C ILE A 78 4.67 -3.89 -6.96
N LEU A 79 4.24 -3.02 -6.04
CA LEU A 79 4.38 -3.24 -4.62
C LEU A 79 3.01 -3.12 -3.95
N LEU A 80 2.59 -4.20 -3.30
CA LEU A 80 1.42 -4.19 -2.46
C LEU A 80 1.80 -3.53 -1.13
N GLY A 81 1.21 -2.38 -0.83
CA GLY A 81 1.40 -1.70 0.44
C GLY A 81 1.06 -2.61 1.62
N PRO A 82 1.64 -2.36 2.80
CA PRO A 82 1.38 -3.15 3.99
C PRO A 82 -0.13 -3.17 4.27
N ASN A 83 -0.66 -4.33 4.67
CA ASN A 83 -2.06 -4.43 5.06
C ASN A 83 -2.26 -3.66 6.37
N VAL A 84 -2.60 -2.37 6.25
CA VAL A 84 -2.86 -1.44 7.37
C VAL A 84 -3.95 -1.92 8.31
N GLY A 85 -4.74 -2.89 7.88
CA GLY A 85 -5.82 -3.46 8.64
C GLY A 85 -5.45 -4.23 9.90
N LYS A 86 -4.21 -4.76 9.96
CA LYS A 86 -3.74 -5.52 11.14
C LYS A 86 -3.10 -4.66 12.22
N HIS A 87 -2.76 -3.42 11.90
CA HIS A 87 -2.10 -2.53 12.86
C HIS A 87 -3.10 -2.04 13.91
N ARG A 88 -2.59 -1.87 15.13
CA ARG A 88 -3.39 -1.40 16.25
C ARG A 88 -3.12 0.08 16.48
N VAL A 89 -4.14 0.80 16.92
CA VAL A 89 -3.99 2.18 17.39
C VAL A 89 -3.04 2.18 18.59
N LYS A 90 -1.99 2.98 18.52
CA LYS A 90 -1.11 3.26 19.64
C LYS A 90 -1.47 4.57 20.33
N LYS A 91 -1.82 5.60 19.56
CA LYS A 91 -2.17 6.91 20.11
C LYS A 91 -3.09 7.71 19.17
N PHE A 92 -4.09 8.36 19.74
CA PHE A 92 -4.86 9.44 19.12
C PHE A 92 -4.36 10.80 19.57
N GLN A 93 -4.31 11.76 18.66
CA GLN A 93 -4.04 13.16 18.97
C GLN A 93 -4.85 14.08 18.07
N ILE A 94 -5.27 15.22 18.60
CA ILE A 94 -5.99 16.25 17.85
C ILE A 94 -5.24 17.56 18.08
N VAL A 95 -4.85 18.23 17.00
CA VAL A 95 -4.12 19.50 17.04
C VAL A 95 -5.00 20.57 16.40
N PRO A 96 -5.52 21.55 17.16
CA PRO A 96 -6.34 22.61 16.59
C PRO A 96 -5.52 23.48 15.64
N LEU A 97 -6.12 23.82 14.50
CA LEU A 97 -5.58 24.78 13.53
C LEU A 97 -6.30 26.13 13.63
N THR A 98 -7.63 26.07 13.77
CA THR A 98 -8.52 27.22 13.97
C THR A 98 -9.70 26.79 14.85
N ASP A 99 -10.60 27.70 15.18
CA ASP A 99 -11.83 27.41 15.94
C ASP A 99 -12.80 26.45 15.22
N GLN A 100 -12.57 26.16 13.93
CA GLN A 100 -13.43 25.31 13.10
C GLN A 100 -12.67 24.14 12.44
N ALA A 101 -11.35 24.04 12.64
CA ALA A 101 -10.54 23.02 11.99
C ALA A 101 -9.44 22.50 12.91
N ALA A 102 -9.17 21.21 12.84
CA ALA A 102 -8.07 20.55 13.53
C ALA A 102 -7.45 19.45 12.67
N VAL A 103 -6.22 19.06 12.97
CA VAL A 103 -5.60 17.84 12.44
C VAL A 103 -5.84 16.72 13.44
N ALA A 104 -6.57 15.68 13.02
CA ALA A 104 -6.65 14.42 13.73
C ALA A 104 -5.50 13.52 13.30
N ILE A 105 -4.80 12.94 14.28
CA ILE A 105 -3.61 12.12 14.08
C ILE A 105 -3.82 10.78 14.78
N ILE A 106 -3.57 9.69 14.07
CA ILE A 106 -3.60 8.32 14.59
C ILE A 106 -2.21 7.72 14.37
N VAL A 107 -1.53 7.40 15.47
CA VAL A 107 -0.27 6.67 15.46
C VAL A 107 -0.56 5.20 15.73
N THR A 108 0.00 4.31 14.94
CA THR A 108 -0.12 2.86 15.11
C THR A 108 1.06 2.25 15.89
N ASP A 109 0.93 0.98 16.27
CA ASP A 109 1.97 0.21 16.96
C ASP A 109 3.27 0.04 16.16
N ASN A 110 3.20 0.00 14.83
CA ASN A 110 4.36 -0.04 13.92
C ASN A 110 4.93 1.34 13.54
N GLY A 111 4.40 2.44 14.11
CA GLY A 111 4.89 3.78 13.85
C GLY A 111 4.34 4.45 12.58
N HIS A 112 3.37 3.81 11.91
CA HIS A 112 2.61 4.46 10.83
C HIS A 112 1.75 5.60 11.41
N VAL A 113 1.69 6.73 10.71
CA VAL A 113 0.98 7.93 11.17
C VAL A 113 -0.05 8.35 10.12
N GLU A 114 -1.32 8.17 10.46
CA GLU A 114 -2.42 8.70 9.67
C GLU A 114 -2.78 10.09 10.18
N ASN A 115 -2.86 11.08 9.30
CA ASN A 115 -3.32 12.42 9.67
C ASN A 115 -4.32 12.97 8.65
N ARG A 116 -5.37 13.62 9.16
CA ARG A 116 -6.42 14.24 8.34
C ARG A 116 -6.93 15.50 9.02
N THR A 117 -7.22 16.51 8.20
CA THR A 117 -7.94 17.69 8.67
C THR A 117 -9.41 17.33 8.90
N ILE A 118 -9.92 17.67 10.08
CA ILE A 118 -11.30 17.50 10.49
C ILE A 118 -11.93 18.86 10.79
N THR A 119 -13.24 18.95 10.59
CA THR A 119 -14.02 20.12 10.97
C THR A 119 -14.41 20.02 12.44
N LEU A 120 -14.16 21.07 13.21
CA LEU A 120 -14.60 21.17 14.59
C LEU A 120 -16.01 21.78 14.66
N PRO A 121 -16.94 21.20 15.46
CA PRO A 121 -18.23 21.80 15.71
C PRO A 121 -18.12 23.19 16.36
N LYS A 122 -19.12 24.05 16.14
CA LYS A 122 -19.18 25.35 16.84
C LYS A 122 -19.23 25.14 18.35
N GLY A 123 -18.36 25.83 19.08
CA GLY A 123 -18.28 25.73 20.54
C GLY A 123 -17.49 24.53 21.05
N PHE A 124 -16.73 23.83 20.19
CA PHE A 124 -15.80 22.78 20.58
C PHE A 124 -14.49 23.40 21.07
N ASP A 125 -14.35 23.56 22.38
CA ASP A 125 -13.21 24.26 22.98
C ASP A 125 -11.98 23.37 23.23
N ALA A 126 -10.89 23.96 23.70
CA ALA A 126 -9.66 23.23 24.00
C ALA A 126 -9.86 22.13 25.05
N SER A 127 -10.78 22.30 26.01
CA SER A 127 -11.08 21.30 27.03
C SER A 127 -11.85 20.12 26.42
N ASP A 128 -12.75 20.38 25.47
CA ASP A 128 -13.46 19.34 24.73
C ASP A 128 -12.51 18.53 23.84
N ILE A 129 -11.51 19.18 23.23
CA ILE A 129 -10.42 18.50 22.51
C ILE A 129 -9.66 17.58 23.47
N GLU A 130 -9.24 18.08 24.62
CA GLU A 130 -8.48 17.28 25.59
C GLU A 130 -9.27 16.08 26.10
N LYS A 131 -10.53 16.28 26.49
CA LYS A 131 -11.45 15.20 26.90
C LYS A 131 -11.62 14.17 25.79
N THR A 132 -11.80 14.62 24.55
CA THR A 132 -11.94 13.75 23.38
C THR A 132 -10.71 12.88 23.20
N VAL A 133 -9.52 13.49 23.18
CA VAL A 133 -8.25 12.78 23.04
C VAL A 133 -8.10 11.73 24.15
N ASN A 134 -8.45 12.08 25.39
CA ASN A 134 -8.40 11.15 26.51
C ASN A 134 -9.37 9.98 26.34
N ILE A 135 -10.63 10.25 26.00
CA ILE A 135 -11.66 9.21 25.76
C ILE A 135 -11.25 8.28 24.61
N LEU A 136 -10.76 8.83 23.49
CA LEU A 136 -10.32 8.04 22.35
C LEU A 136 -9.12 7.16 22.70
N ASN A 137 -8.13 7.68 23.44
CA ASN A 137 -6.98 6.87 23.86
C ASN A 137 -7.37 5.81 24.91
N GLU A 138 -8.29 6.11 25.84
CA GLU A 138 -8.76 5.15 26.83
C GLU A 138 -9.55 4.00 26.19
N ARG A 139 -10.42 4.30 25.22
CA ARG A 139 -11.33 3.33 24.60
C ARG A 139 -10.76 2.62 23.38
N LEU A 140 -9.90 3.28 22.61
CA LEU A 140 -9.49 2.81 21.28
C LEU A 140 -8.00 2.46 21.18
N ALA A 141 -7.17 2.77 22.18
CA ALA A 141 -5.79 2.28 22.17
C ALA A 141 -5.77 0.74 22.18
N GLY A 142 -4.95 0.15 21.32
CA GLY A 142 -4.88 -1.29 21.10
C GLY A 142 -5.92 -1.85 20.14
N VAL A 143 -6.92 -1.07 19.70
CA VAL A 143 -7.93 -1.54 18.74
C VAL A 143 -7.31 -1.69 17.34
N PRO A 144 -7.55 -2.82 16.63
CA PRO A 144 -7.16 -2.95 15.23
C PRO A 144 -7.82 -1.88 14.37
N LEU A 145 -7.07 -1.29 13.43
CA LEU A 145 -7.61 -0.24 12.55
C LEU A 145 -8.84 -0.69 11.75
N LEU A 146 -8.97 -1.98 11.43
CA LEU A 146 -10.16 -2.54 10.77
C LEU A 146 -11.43 -2.47 11.63
N GLU A 147 -11.28 -2.57 12.95
CA GLU A 147 -12.39 -2.58 13.91
C GLU A 147 -12.64 -1.19 14.50
N LEU A 148 -11.79 -0.21 14.17
CA LEU A 148 -11.77 1.10 14.80
C LEU A 148 -13.10 1.84 14.65
N GLN A 149 -13.71 1.78 13.48
CA GLN A 149 -15.00 2.42 13.21
C GLN A 149 -16.11 1.82 14.09
N THR A 150 -16.19 0.49 14.12
CA THR A 150 -17.15 -0.25 14.95
C THR A 150 -16.93 0.07 16.43
N LYS A 151 -15.69 0.02 16.92
CA LYS A 151 -15.35 0.32 18.32
C LYS A 151 -15.61 1.78 18.69
N LEU A 152 -15.37 2.72 17.78
CA LEU A 152 -15.70 4.12 17.98
C LEU A 152 -17.21 4.29 18.19
N GLU A 153 -18.03 3.65 17.37
CA GLU A 153 -19.50 3.71 17.45
C GLU A 153 -20.05 3.07 18.73
N PHE A 154 -19.58 1.86 19.09
CA PHE A 154 -20.14 1.10 20.20
C PHE A 154 -19.52 1.38 21.57
N GLU A 155 -18.27 1.85 21.64
CA GLU A 155 -17.54 2.00 22.92
C GLU A 155 -17.15 3.43 23.27
N ALA A 156 -16.94 4.30 22.28
CA ALA A 156 -16.47 5.68 22.53
C ALA A 156 -17.59 6.72 22.39
N LEU A 157 -18.52 6.55 21.45
CA LEU A 157 -19.57 7.54 21.17
C LEU A 157 -20.43 7.86 22.40
N GLU A 158 -20.83 6.85 23.17
CA GLU A 158 -21.65 7.07 24.36
C GLU A 158 -20.90 7.86 25.44
N VAL A 159 -19.61 7.59 25.63
CA VAL A 159 -18.77 8.33 26.58
C VAL A 159 -18.55 9.77 26.10
N LEU A 160 -18.35 9.98 24.79
CA LEU A 160 -18.25 11.31 24.20
C LEU A 160 -19.53 12.12 24.43
N ARG A 161 -20.72 11.53 24.23
CA ARG A 161 -22.02 12.19 24.50
C ARG A 161 -22.18 12.62 25.94
N GLN A 162 -21.69 11.81 26.89
CA GLN A 162 -21.80 12.11 28.32
C GLN A 162 -20.91 13.27 28.75
N HIS A 163 -19.75 13.45 28.11
CA HIS A 163 -18.73 14.42 28.54
C HIS A 163 -18.63 15.66 27.65
N ILE A 164 -19.20 15.61 26.44
CA ILE A 164 -19.05 16.64 25.40
C ILE A 164 -20.41 16.91 24.74
N LYS A 165 -20.90 18.15 24.88
CA LYS A 165 -22.23 18.56 24.36
C LYS A 165 -22.36 18.39 22.84
N THR A 166 -21.26 18.55 22.12
CA THR A 166 -21.16 18.46 20.66
C THR A 166 -20.54 17.13 20.20
N GLY A 167 -20.53 16.11 21.07
CA GLY A 167 -19.93 14.80 20.82
C GLY A 167 -20.45 14.10 19.55
N ASP A 168 -21.75 14.17 19.28
CA ASP A 168 -22.35 13.62 18.06
C ASP A 168 -21.81 14.27 16.78
N SER A 169 -21.74 15.60 16.75
CA SER A 169 -21.24 16.34 15.59
C SER A 169 -19.75 16.12 15.34
N PHE A 170 -18.97 15.97 16.40
CA PHE A 170 -17.56 15.61 16.31
C PHE A 170 -17.40 14.17 15.79
N TYR A 171 -18.19 13.23 16.34
CA TYR A 171 -18.21 11.85 15.88
C TYR A 171 -18.51 11.75 14.39
N GLN A 172 -19.49 12.49 13.86
CA GLN A 172 -19.79 12.46 12.42
C GLN A 172 -18.58 12.91 11.59
N SER A 173 -17.88 13.97 12.01
CA SER A 173 -16.69 14.46 11.32
C SER A 173 -15.54 13.45 11.38
N LEU A 174 -15.34 12.79 12.53
CA LEU A 174 -14.34 11.74 12.71
C LEU A 174 -14.70 10.45 11.96
N ASN A 175 -15.97 10.07 11.94
CA ASN A 175 -16.43 8.85 11.25
C ASN A 175 -16.26 8.99 9.74
N GLN A 176 -16.51 10.18 9.18
CA GLN A 176 -16.25 10.47 7.77
C GLN A 176 -14.77 10.29 7.41
N MET A 177 -13.85 10.65 8.31
CA MET A 177 -12.41 10.39 8.15
C MET A 177 -12.13 8.88 8.10
N LEU A 178 -12.70 8.10 9.00
CA LEU A 178 -12.44 6.66 9.13
C LEU A 178 -13.11 5.82 8.04
N SER A 179 -14.18 6.32 7.42
CA SER A 179 -14.97 5.61 6.40
C SER A 179 -14.34 5.62 5.01
N VAL A 180 -13.31 6.43 4.78
CA VAL A 180 -12.59 6.41 3.49
C VAL A 180 -11.84 5.09 3.42
N GLU A 181 -12.30 4.20 2.54
CA GLU A 181 -11.74 2.86 2.33
C GLU A 181 -10.21 2.93 2.34
N LYS A 182 -9.60 2.23 3.32
CA LYS A 182 -8.17 1.92 3.29
C LYS A 182 -7.94 0.90 2.18
N GLU A 183 -7.96 1.37 0.95
CA GLU A 183 -7.41 0.64 -0.16
C GLU A 183 -5.96 0.29 0.21
N SER A 184 -5.60 -0.99 0.14
CA SER A 184 -4.19 -1.36 0.11
C SER A 184 -3.56 -0.60 -1.05
N GLU A 185 -2.78 0.43 -0.74
CA GLU A 185 -2.16 1.23 -1.79
C GLU A 185 -1.23 0.32 -2.58
N ILE A 186 -1.54 0.16 -3.86
CA ILE A 186 -0.66 -0.51 -4.81
C ILE A 186 0.25 0.57 -5.36
N TYR A 187 1.54 0.42 -5.08
CA TYR A 187 2.57 1.30 -5.58
C TYR A 187 3.14 0.72 -6.86
N PHE A 188 3.25 1.57 -7.88
CA PHE A 188 3.88 1.21 -9.14
C PHE A 188 5.12 2.07 -9.34
N ALA A 189 6.28 1.42 -9.45
CA ALA A 189 7.53 2.08 -9.82
C ALA A 189 7.81 1.88 -11.31
N CYS A 190 8.21 2.96 -11.97
CA CYS A 190 8.61 3.01 -13.38
C CYS A 190 7.66 2.29 -14.33
N LYS A 191 6.36 2.65 -14.29
CA LYS A 191 5.28 2.08 -15.14
C LYS A 191 5.67 1.98 -16.63
N LEU A 192 6.48 2.91 -17.12
CA LEU A 192 6.93 3.01 -18.51
C LEU A 192 8.00 1.98 -18.91
N ASN A 193 8.70 1.35 -17.95
CA ASN A 193 9.72 0.35 -18.27
C ASN A 193 9.14 -0.86 -19.02
N MET A 194 7.87 -1.18 -18.78
CA MET A 194 7.13 -2.19 -19.52
C MET A 194 7.08 -1.92 -21.04
N LEU A 195 7.12 -0.66 -21.47
CA LEU A 195 7.10 -0.29 -22.90
C LEU A 195 8.41 -0.65 -23.62
N ASN A 196 9.49 -0.93 -22.88
CA ASN A 196 10.77 -1.34 -23.46
C ASN A 196 10.81 -2.85 -23.79
N GLN A 197 9.76 -3.61 -23.43
CA GLN A 197 9.71 -5.05 -23.64
C GLN A 197 9.03 -5.40 -24.98
N PRO A 198 9.56 -6.35 -25.75
CA PRO A 198 9.08 -6.66 -27.09
C PRO A 198 7.62 -7.14 -27.15
N GLU A 199 7.10 -7.73 -26.06
CA GLU A 199 5.72 -8.20 -25.93
C GLU A 199 4.69 -7.06 -25.89
N PHE A 200 5.14 -5.84 -25.59
CA PHE A 200 4.31 -4.63 -25.44
C PHE A 200 4.34 -3.71 -26.66
N HIS A 201 4.83 -4.19 -27.81
CA HIS A 201 4.61 -3.52 -29.09
C HIS A 201 3.14 -3.56 -29.55
N ASP A 202 2.31 -4.41 -28.94
CA ASP A 202 0.85 -4.41 -29.13
C ASP A 202 0.18 -3.38 -28.22
N LEU A 203 -0.27 -2.28 -28.83
CA LEU A 203 -0.94 -1.17 -28.14
C LEU A 203 -2.22 -1.61 -27.39
N ASN A 204 -2.89 -2.68 -27.82
CA ASN A 204 -4.07 -3.17 -27.10
C ASN A 204 -3.69 -3.83 -25.77
N LYS A 205 -2.59 -4.58 -25.73
CA LYS A 205 -2.05 -5.17 -24.50
C LYS A 205 -1.58 -4.10 -23.54
N VAL A 206 -0.89 -3.06 -24.05
CA VAL A 206 -0.47 -1.91 -23.24
C VAL A 206 -1.69 -1.22 -22.62
N ARG A 207 -2.72 -0.94 -23.41
CA ARG A 207 -3.93 -0.27 -22.93
C ARG A 207 -4.66 -1.09 -21.86
N MET A 208 -4.78 -2.40 -22.07
CA MET A 208 -5.38 -3.31 -21.09
C MET A 208 -4.63 -3.27 -19.75
N LEU A 209 -3.30 -3.31 -19.78
CA LEU A 209 -2.49 -3.35 -18.57
C LEU A 209 -2.46 -1.98 -17.87
N MET A 210 -2.42 -0.88 -18.61
CA MET A 210 -2.56 0.47 -18.06
C MET A 210 -3.93 0.67 -17.40
N ASP A 211 -5.02 0.19 -18.00
CA ASP A 211 -6.36 0.24 -17.41
C ASP A 211 -6.44 -0.59 -16.11
N LEU A 212 -5.77 -1.74 -16.04
CA LEU A 212 -5.64 -2.53 -14.81
C LEU A 212 -4.79 -1.84 -13.72
N MET A 213 -3.81 -1.03 -14.11
CA MET A 213 -2.96 -0.28 -13.19
C MET A 213 -3.63 0.99 -12.65
N ASP A 214 -4.58 1.56 -13.40
CA ASP A 214 -5.32 2.77 -13.00
C ASP A 214 -6.62 2.43 -12.24
N LYS A 215 -7.19 1.23 -12.43
CA LYS A 215 -8.30 0.71 -11.62
C LYS A 215 -7.78 0.29 -10.23
N LYS A 216 -8.02 1.12 -9.22
CA LYS A 216 -7.58 0.89 -7.84
C LYS A 216 -8.09 -0.44 -7.24
N SER A 217 -7.14 -1.10 -6.58
CA SER A 217 -7.22 -2.02 -5.42
C SER A 217 -7.97 -3.37 -5.48
N GLN A 218 -9.04 -3.60 -6.24
CA GLN A 218 -9.82 -4.85 -6.03
C GLN A 218 -9.28 -6.10 -6.73
N GLN A 219 -8.59 -6.00 -7.87
CA GLN A 219 -8.29 -7.18 -8.72
C GLN A 219 -6.90 -7.80 -8.50
N TRP A 220 -5.96 -7.09 -7.89
CA TRP A 220 -4.58 -7.57 -7.76
C TRP A 220 -4.35 -8.64 -6.68
N LYS A 221 -5.37 -8.93 -5.84
CA LYS A 221 -5.31 -10.04 -4.86
C LYS A 221 -5.26 -11.43 -5.49
N ALA A 222 -5.51 -11.55 -6.80
CA ALA A 222 -5.53 -12.84 -7.52
C ALA A 222 -4.17 -13.25 -8.11
N VAL A 223 -3.13 -12.42 -7.99
CA VAL A 223 -1.83 -12.63 -8.66
C VAL A 223 -0.69 -12.94 -7.67
N ALA A 224 -0.97 -12.93 -6.36
CA ALA A 224 0.00 -13.22 -5.30
C ALA A 224 -0.19 -14.60 -4.69
#